data_AF-A0A7J6KIW1-F1
#
_entry.id   AF-A0A7J6KIW1-F1
#
_cell.length_a   1.000
_cell.length_b   1.000
_cell.length_c   1.000
_cell.angle_alpha   90.00
_cell.angle_beta   90.00
_cell.angle_gamma   90.00
#
_symmetry.space_group_name_H-M   'P 1'
#
loop_
_entity.id
_entity.type
_entity.pdbx_description
1 polymer ?
#
loop_
_entity_poly.entity_id
_entity_poly.type
_entity_poly.pdbx_seq_one_letter_code
_entity_poly.pdbx_strand_id
1 'polypeptide(L)'
;PLPLSHIMSKAKNLTSADKARIRAMHAERLPNGRRRFTQKDIARANQVNQATVSKVVNARDDCGPEVKRGAKSKLDERTRRRISRFFLDNHGSSTRDVVNELGLQVSPETVRRFLRDE
;
A
#
# COMPACT_ATOMS: atom_id res chain seq x y z
N PRO A 1 -11.23 -27.79 -22.59
CA PRO A 1 -10.77 -26.38 -22.66
C PRO A 1 -11.48 -25.51 -21.60
N LEU A 2 -10.75 -25.09 -20.55
CA LEU A 2 -11.30 -24.26 -19.47
C LEU A 2 -11.23 -22.76 -19.84
N PRO A 3 -12.25 -21.95 -19.49
CA PRO A 3 -12.38 -20.57 -19.95
C PRO A 3 -11.35 -19.62 -19.33
N LEU A 4 -10.72 -18.79 -20.18
CA LEU A 4 -9.68 -17.80 -19.88
C LEU A 4 -10.12 -16.71 -18.88
N SER A 5 -11.42 -16.57 -18.61
CA SER A 5 -11.98 -15.56 -17.72
C SER A 5 -11.70 -15.80 -16.23
N HIS A 6 -11.32 -17.02 -15.84
CA HIS A 6 -10.95 -17.29 -14.43
C HIS A 6 -9.51 -16.87 -14.08
N ILE A 7 -8.67 -16.63 -15.08
CA ILE A 7 -7.23 -16.33 -14.88
C ILE A 7 -7.01 -14.88 -14.45
N MET A 8 -7.91 -13.96 -14.80
CA MET A 8 -7.71 -12.53 -14.54
C MET A 8 -8.14 -12.03 -13.16
N SER A 9 -8.83 -12.85 -12.36
CA SER A 9 -9.40 -12.41 -11.07
C SER A 9 -8.51 -12.68 -9.84
N LYS A 10 -7.34 -13.31 -9.99
CA LYS A 10 -6.37 -13.55 -8.91
C LYS A 10 -5.34 -12.43 -8.75
N ALA A 11 -5.69 -11.18 -9.07
CA ALA A 11 -4.97 -9.99 -8.61
C ALA A 11 -5.21 -9.69 -7.11
N LYS A 12 -5.94 -10.55 -6.39
CA LYS A 12 -6.05 -10.50 -4.93
C LYS A 12 -4.81 -11.16 -4.34
N ASN A 13 -3.82 -10.32 -4.00
CA ASN A 13 -2.73 -10.55 -3.06
C ASN A 13 -2.27 -12.01 -2.95
N LEU A 14 -1.23 -12.40 -3.70
CA LEU A 14 -0.55 -13.68 -3.44
C LEU A 14 -0.24 -13.79 -1.94
N THR A 15 -0.70 -14.87 -1.33
CA THR A 15 -0.40 -15.13 0.06
C THR A 15 1.10 -15.38 0.22
N SER A 16 1.64 -15.20 1.42
CA SER A 16 3.04 -15.52 1.70
C SER A 16 3.38 -16.99 1.37
N ALA A 17 2.42 -17.90 1.56
CA ALA A 17 2.54 -19.30 1.18
C ALA A 17 2.65 -19.50 -0.35
N ASP A 18 1.84 -18.78 -1.15
CA ASP A 18 1.95 -18.81 -2.62
C ASP A 18 3.30 -18.30 -3.10
N LYS A 19 3.79 -17.21 -2.50
CA LYS A 19 5.11 -16.64 -2.83
C LYS A 19 6.23 -17.63 -2.50
N ALA A 20 6.15 -18.31 -1.35
CA ALA A 20 7.12 -19.34 -0.96
C ALA A 20 7.12 -20.52 -1.94
N ARG A 21 5.95 -21.00 -2.37
CA ARG A 21 5.83 -22.06 -3.40
C ARG A 21 6.48 -21.67 -4.72
N ILE A 22 6.21 -20.45 -5.20
CA ILE A 22 6.81 -19.92 -6.44
C ILE A 22 8.34 -19.86 -6.34
N ARG A 23 8.88 -19.40 -5.21
CA ARG A 23 10.34 -19.36 -4.99
C ARG A 23 10.95 -20.77 -4.94
N ALA A 24 10.28 -21.71 -4.28
CA ALA A 24 10.73 -23.10 -4.21
C ALA A 24 10.79 -23.76 -5.60
N MET A 25 9.73 -23.63 -6.40
CA MET A 25 9.71 -24.15 -7.77
C MET A 25 10.78 -23.52 -8.67
N HIS A 26 11.07 -22.23 -8.46
CA HIS A 26 12.12 -21.53 -9.21
C HIS A 26 13.54 -21.94 -8.79
N ALA A 27 13.72 -22.28 -7.51
CA ALA A 27 14.99 -22.76 -6.97
C ALA A 27 15.29 -24.22 -7.35
N GLU A 28 14.27 -25.00 -7.71
CA GLU A 28 14.41 -26.40 -8.08
C GLU A 28 15.27 -26.57 -9.33
N ARG A 29 16.34 -27.36 -9.19
CA ARG A 29 17.33 -27.64 -10.24
C ARG A 29 17.36 -29.12 -10.57
N LEU A 30 17.59 -29.40 -11.85
CA LEU A 30 17.92 -30.73 -12.33
C LEU A 30 19.35 -31.11 -11.87
N PRO A 31 19.72 -32.40 -11.89
CA PRO A 31 21.07 -32.87 -11.56
C PRO A 31 22.17 -32.15 -12.37
N ASN A 32 21.82 -31.67 -13.56
CA ASN A 32 22.70 -30.97 -14.48
C ASN A 32 22.86 -29.46 -14.14
N GLY A 33 22.38 -29.02 -12.97
CA GLY A 33 22.45 -27.62 -12.50
C GLY A 33 21.49 -26.64 -13.18
N ARG A 34 20.81 -27.05 -14.26
CA ARG A 34 19.77 -26.24 -14.94
C ARG A 34 18.49 -26.16 -14.11
N ARG A 35 17.77 -25.04 -14.23
CA ARG A 35 16.45 -24.88 -13.60
C ARG A 35 15.48 -25.91 -14.17
N ARG A 36 14.70 -26.55 -13.29
CA ARG A 36 13.70 -27.55 -13.68
C ARG A 36 12.47 -26.94 -14.32
N PHE A 37 12.07 -25.74 -13.89
CA PHE A 37 10.88 -25.05 -14.37
C PHE A 37 11.21 -23.64 -14.88
N THR A 38 10.60 -23.24 -15.99
CA THR A 38 10.66 -21.85 -16.46
C THR A 38 9.65 -20.99 -15.70
N GLN A 39 9.83 -19.67 -15.71
CA GLN A 39 8.85 -18.75 -15.10
C GLN A 39 7.45 -18.88 -15.71
N LYS A 40 7.37 -19.27 -16.99
CA LYS A 40 6.10 -19.51 -17.70
C LYS A 40 5.40 -20.77 -17.19
N ASP A 41 6.16 -21.81 -16.87
CA ASP A 41 5.62 -23.06 -16.31
C ASP A 41 5.14 -22.85 -14.87
N ILE A 42 5.92 -22.10 -14.08
CA ILE A 42 5.56 -21.73 -12.71
C ILE A 42 4.29 -20.88 -12.70
N ALA A 43 4.17 -19.92 -13.63
CA ALA A 43 2.99 -19.09 -13.81
C ALA A 43 1.74 -19.93 -14.11
N ARG A 44 1.86 -20.91 -15.00
CA ARG A 44 0.77 -21.84 -15.34
C ARG A 44 0.37 -22.70 -14.13
N ALA A 45 1.35 -23.27 -13.42
CA ALA A 45 1.11 -24.14 -12.28
C ALA A 45 0.42 -23.41 -11.11
N ASN A 46 0.80 -22.15 -10.87
CA ASN A 46 0.24 -21.34 -9.78
C ASN A 46 -0.95 -20.47 -10.22
N GLN A 47 -1.38 -20.56 -11.49
CA GLN A 47 -2.44 -19.73 -12.09
C GLN A 47 -2.24 -18.22 -11.88
N VAL A 48 -1.01 -17.76 -12.10
CA VAL A 48 -0.61 -16.35 -11.97
C VAL A 48 0.03 -15.85 -13.24
N ASN A 49 0.10 -14.53 -13.43
CA ASN A 49 0.80 -13.94 -14.55
C ASN A 49 2.33 -14.12 -14.41
N GLN A 50 3.04 -14.30 -15.52
CA GLN A 50 4.50 -14.40 -15.57
C GLN A 50 5.16 -13.15 -14.96
N ALA A 51 4.59 -11.95 -15.18
CA ALA A 51 5.07 -10.72 -14.56
C ALA A 51 5.06 -10.80 -13.02
N THR A 52 4.05 -11.46 -12.45
CA THR A 52 3.92 -11.67 -11.01
C THR A 52 4.97 -12.66 -10.50
N VAL A 53 5.23 -13.74 -11.23
CA VAL A 53 6.32 -14.69 -10.91
C VAL A 53 7.67 -13.99 -10.91
N SER A 54 7.95 -13.18 -11.94
CA SER A 54 9.18 -12.40 -12.03
C SER A 54 9.34 -11.46 -10.84
N LYS A 55 8.27 -10.74 -10.44
CA LYS A 55 8.27 -9.90 -9.23
C LYS A 55 8.55 -10.70 -7.96
N VAL A 56 7.96 -11.88 -7.79
CA VAL A 56 8.13 -12.69 -6.57
C VAL A 56 9.52 -13.30 -6.45
N VAL A 57 10.09 -13.73 -7.58
CA VAL A 57 11.42 -14.34 -7.65
C VAL A 57 12.53 -13.29 -7.52
N ASN A 58 12.34 -12.10 -8.10
CA ASN A 58 13.32 -11.01 -8.05
C ASN A 58 13.11 -10.06 -6.89
N ALA A 59 11.99 -10.17 -6.16
CA ALA A 59 11.83 -9.48 -4.89
C ALA A 59 12.95 -9.94 -3.97
N ARG A 60 13.84 -9.01 -3.60
CA ARG A 60 14.61 -9.14 -2.37
C ARG A 60 13.63 -9.41 -1.24
N ASP A 61 14.05 -10.13 -0.21
CA ASP A 61 13.26 -10.37 1.00
C ASP A 61 12.96 -9.04 1.73
N ASP A 62 12.14 -8.19 1.13
CA ASP A 62 11.39 -7.12 1.78
C ASP A 62 10.30 -7.80 2.62
N CYS A 63 10.74 -8.55 3.62
CA CYS A 63 9.98 -8.98 4.78
C CYS A 63 9.81 -7.80 5.74
N GLY A 64 9.42 -6.64 5.20
CA GLY A 64 8.85 -5.56 5.96
C GLY A 64 7.35 -5.55 5.71
N PRO A 65 6.50 -5.30 6.73
CA PRO A 65 5.13 -4.93 6.45
C PRO A 65 5.16 -3.80 5.43
N GLU A 66 4.36 -3.93 4.37
CA GLU A 66 4.19 -2.88 3.38
C GLU A 66 3.62 -1.69 4.16
N VAL A 67 4.51 -0.81 4.66
CA VAL A 67 4.11 0.40 5.35
C VAL A 67 3.47 1.22 4.25
N LYS A 68 2.14 1.07 4.13
CA LYS A 68 1.31 2.01 3.40
C LYS A 68 1.64 3.34 4.05
N ARG A 69 2.54 4.10 3.41
CA ARG A 69 2.87 5.45 3.84
C ARG A 69 1.52 6.12 3.99
N GLY A 70 1.14 6.39 5.24
CA GLY A 70 -0.17 6.94 5.57
C GLY A 70 -0.42 8.13 4.66
N ALA A 71 -1.66 8.29 4.22
CA ALA A 71 -2.04 9.40 3.35
C ALA A 71 -1.39 10.68 3.88
N LYS A 72 -0.58 11.35 3.04
CA LYS A 72 0.12 12.58 3.44
C LYS A 72 -0.92 13.48 4.08
N SER A 73 -0.69 13.82 5.35
CA SER A 73 -1.59 14.69 6.09
C SER A 73 -1.73 15.99 5.31
N LYS A 74 -2.97 16.39 5.00
CA LYS A 74 -3.24 17.63 4.24
C LYS A 74 -2.86 18.89 5.02
N LEU A 75 -2.66 18.76 6.33
CA LEU A 75 -2.22 19.81 7.24
C LEU A 75 -0.77 19.56 7.62
N ASP A 76 0.05 20.57 7.37
CA ASP A 76 1.43 20.61 7.86
C ASP A 76 1.46 20.75 9.39
N GLU A 77 2.50 20.21 10.02
CA GLU A 77 2.68 20.23 11.47
C GLU A 77 2.68 21.65 12.05
N ARG A 78 3.24 22.62 11.33
CA ARG A 78 3.22 24.03 11.75
C ARG A 78 1.80 24.59 11.79
N THR A 79 0.97 24.21 10.82
CA THR A 79 -0.42 24.64 10.73
C THR A 79 -1.27 24.01 11.82
N ARG A 80 -1.04 22.73 12.13
CA ARG A 80 -1.69 22.03 13.25
C ARG A 80 -1.49 22.76 14.57
N ARG A 81 -0.24 23.09 14.92
CA ARG A 81 0.06 23.83 16.15
C ARG A 81 -0.60 25.20 16.21
N ARG A 82 -0.70 25.91 15.09
CA ARG A 82 -1.41 27.20 15.01
C ARG A 82 -2.90 27.03 15.26
N ILE A 83 -3.52 26.00 14.67
CA ILE A 83 -4.93 25.67 14.88
C ILE A 83 -5.17 25.33 16.36
N SER A 84 -4.42 24.38 16.93
CA SER A 84 -4.60 23.95 18.33
C SER A 84 -4.39 25.12 19.30
N ARG A 85 -3.36 25.96 19.09
CA ARG A 85 -3.15 27.17 19.90
C ARG A 85 -4.32 28.16 19.77
N PHE A 86 -4.80 28.42 18.56
CA PHE A 86 -5.92 29.34 18.35
C PHE A 86 -7.20 28.88 19.05
N PHE A 87 -7.50 27.57 19.01
CA PHE A 87 -8.66 26.99 19.72
C PHE A 87 -8.52 27.00 21.25
N LEU A 88 -7.28 26.90 21.76
CA LEU A 88 -7.00 27.04 23.19
C LEU A 88 -7.14 28.49 23.66
N ASP A 89 -6.64 29.45 22.88
CA ASP A 89 -6.71 30.88 23.22
C ASP A 89 -8.12 31.46 23.00
N ASN A 90 -8.91 30.88 22.08
CA ASN A 90 -10.24 31.35 21.72
C ASN A 90 -11.27 30.22 21.87
N HIS A 91 -11.69 29.97 23.11
CA HIS A 91 -12.75 29.01 23.41
C HIS A 91 -14.07 29.46 22.75
N GLY A 92 -14.55 28.65 21.78
CA GLY A 92 -15.84 28.86 21.11
C GLY A 92 -15.76 29.35 19.66
N SER A 93 -14.57 29.57 19.10
CA SER A 93 -14.42 29.93 17.68
C SER A 93 -14.90 28.80 16.75
N SER A 94 -15.56 29.17 15.65
CA SER A 94 -15.94 28.20 14.62
C SER A 94 -14.71 27.77 13.81
N THR A 95 -14.72 26.55 13.28
CA THR A 95 -13.67 26.10 12.35
C THR A 95 -13.58 26.97 11.10
N ARG A 96 -14.66 27.68 10.74
CA ARG A 96 -14.66 28.67 9.66
C ARG A 96 -13.86 29.92 10.03
N ASP A 97 -14.02 30.39 11.26
CA ASP A 97 -13.33 31.59 11.76
C ASP A 97 -11.83 31.31 11.85
N VAL A 98 -11.45 30.12 12.33
CA VAL A 98 -10.04 29.72 12.39
C VAL A 98 -9.40 29.66 11.00
N VAL A 99 -10.11 29.17 9.97
CA VAL A 99 -9.59 29.15 8.60
C VAL A 99 -9.39 30.57 8.06
N ASN A 100 -10.34 31.48 8.33
CA ASN A 100 -10.26 32.86 7.89
C ASN A 100 -9.18 33.66 8.63
N GLU A 101 -9.16 33.60 9.96
CA GLU A 101 -8.23 34.31 10.84
C GLU A 101 -6.78 33.84 10.68
N LEU A 102 -6.56 32.52 10.49
CA LEU A 102 -5.22 31.98 10.26
C LEU A 102 -4.80 32.01 8.78
N GLY A 103 -5.69 32.43 7.87
CA GLY A 103 -5.44 32.50 6.42
C GLY A 103 -5.13 31.14 5.81
N LEU A 104 -5.83 30.09 6.25
CA LEU A 104 -5.52 28.72 5.84
C LEU A 104 -6.10 28.40 4.46
N GLN A 105 -5.28 27.84 3.57
CA GLN A 105 -5.74 27.29 2.29
C GLN A 105 -6.32 25.86 2.44
N VAL A 106 -7.09 25.62 3.50
CA VAL A 106 -7.74 24.33 3.76
C VAL A 106 -9.21 24.53 4.11
N SER A 107 -10.06 23.57 3.74
CA SER A 107 -11.49 23.64 4.06
C SER A 107 -11.72 23.54 5.57
N PRO A 108 -12.74 24.24 6.13
CA PRO A 108 -13.13 24.12 7.54
C PRO A 108 -13.40 22.67 7.99
N GLU A 109 -13.85 21.81 7.08
CA GLU A 109 -14.03 20.37 7.34
C GLU A 109 -12.70 19.63 7.59
N THR A 110 -11.61 20.05 6.95
CA THR A 110 -10.27 19.48 7.16
C THR A 110 -9.75 19.84 8.56
N VAL A 111 -10.00 21.08 9.01
CA VAL A 111 -9.71 21.53 10.37
C VAL A 111 -10.58 20.79 11.39
N ARG A 112 -11.88 20.64 11.12
CA ARG A 112 -12.80 19.88 11.99
C ARG A 112 -12.40 18.41 12.12
N ARG A 113 -11.96 17.80 11.02
CA ARG A 113 -11.47 16.42 11.02
C ARG A 113 -10.18 16.30 11.83
N PHE A 114 -9.25 17.24 11.65
CA PHE A 114 -8.03 17.30 12.45
C PHE A 114 -8.33 17.38 13.95
N LEU A 115 -9.22 18.27 14.39
CA LEU A 115 -9.63 18.38 15.80
C LEU A 115 -10.38 17.17 16.36
N ARG A 116 -10.87 16.26 15.49
CA ARG A 116 -11.53 15.01 15.90
C ARG A 116 -10.56 13.82 15.90
N ASP A 117 -9.50 13.88 15.11
CA ASP A 117 -8.47 12.85 15.00
C ASP A 117 -7.33 13.06 16.02
N GLU A 118 -7.27 14.23 16.68
CA GLU A 118 -6.38 14.55 17.84
C GLU A 118 -7.07 14.21 19.17
#